data_AF-A0A5E4K0Y0-F1
#
_entry.id   AF-A0A5E4K0Y0-F1
#
_cell.length_a   1.000
_cell.length_b   1.000
_cell.length_c   1.000
_cell.angle_alpha   90.00
_cell.angle_beta   90.00
_cell.angle_gamma   90.00
#
_symmetry.space_group_name_H-M   'P 1'
#
loop_
_entity.id
_entity.type
_entity.pdbx_description
1 polymer ?
#
loop_
_entity_poly.entity_id
_entity_poly.type
_entity_poly.pdbx_seq_one_letter_code
_entity_poly.pdbx_strand_id
1 'polypeptide(L)'
;MMLDEFTKYERARILGARALQISMNAPLLIKIGKQDLEKINYDALKIAEVELNSEILPISIKRPFPQKKEERLKRAAVRKMSDQSVQEKEAAEESEIVEGGEIMELATPVDEYDESEEPESESE
;
A
#
# COMPACT_ATOMS: atom_id res chain seq x y z
N MET A 1 -10.72 -34.90 1.38
CA MET A 1 -10.55 -33.82 0.39
C MET A 1 -9.06 -33.60 0.29
N MET A 2 -8.46 -33.92 -0.86
CA MET A 2 -7.00 -33.88 -1.02
C MET A 2 -6.47 -32.46 -0.77
N LEU A 3 -5.33 -32.36 -0.07
CA LEU A 3 -4.60 -31.11 0.19
C LEU A 3 -4.34 -30.26 -1.06
N ASP A 4 -4.30 -30.90 -2.24
CA ASP A 4 -4.10 -30.24 -3.54
C ASP A 4 -5.30 -29.39 -4.00
N GLU A 5 -6.43 -29.38 -3.30
CA GLU A 5 -7.63 -28.62 -3.69
C GLU A 5 -7.64 -27.15 -3.21
N PHE A 6 -6.76 -26.78 -2.26
CA PHE A 6 -6.75 -25.45 -1.66
C PHE A 6 -5.73 -24.51 -2.32
N THR A 7 -6.15 -23.27 -2.58
CA THR A 7 -5.21 -22.22 -2.97
C THR A 7 -4.27 -21.88 -1.80
N LYS A 8 -3.11 -21.28 -2.10
CA LYS A 8 -2.16 -20.83 -1.07
C LYS A 8 -2.79 -19.90 -0.02
N TYR A 9 -3.77 -19.08 -0.43
CA TYR A 9 -4.49 -18.15 0.44
C TYR A 9 -5.47 -18.87 1.38
N GLU A 10 -6.20 -19.83 0.83
CA GLU A 10 -7.13 -20.67 1.58
C GLU A 10 -6.39 -21.51 2.62
N ARG A 11 -5.31 -22.18 2.21
CA ARG A 11 -4.46 -22.97 3.11
C ARG A 11 -3.93 -22.11 4.26
N ALA A 12 -3.38 -20.93 3.96
CA ALA A 12 -2.88 -20.01 4.98
C ALA A 12 -4.01 -19.56 5.93
N ARG A 13 -5.20 -19.25 5.41
CA ARG A 13 -6.36 -18.83 6.21
C ARG A 13 -6.84 -19.94 7.14
N ILE A 14 -6.90 -21.17 6.65
CA ILE A 14 -7.31 -22.34 7.43
C ILE A 14 -6.33 -22.60 8.57
N LEU A 15 -5.03 -22.67 8.26
CA LEU A 15 -3.98 -22.88 9.27
C LEU A 15 -4.00 -21.80 10.33
N GLY A 16 -4.10 -20.52 9.93
CA GLY A 16 -4.15 -19.40 10.86
C GLY A 16 -5.39 -19.45 11.77
N ALA A 17 -6.57 -19.69 11.20
CA ALA A 17 -7.80 -19.79 11.98
C ALA A 17 -7.78 -20.99 12.94
N ARG A 18 -7.25 -22.13 12.50
CA ARG A 18 -7.17 -23.34 13.33
C ARG A 18 -6.11 -23.22 14.43
N ALA A 19 -4.94 -22.68 14.12
CA ALA A 19 -3.91 -22.38 15.12
C ALA A 19 -4.46 -21.44 16.21
N LEU A 20 -5.23 -20.41 15.82
CA LEU A 20 -5.89 -19.53 16.79
C LEU A 20 -6.85 -20.28 17.71
N GLN A 21 -7.67 -21.20 17.16
CA GLN A 21 -8.56 -22.03 17.97
C GLN A 21 -7.78 -22.87 18.99
N ILE A 22 -6.69 -23.50 18.56
CA ILE A 22 -5.84 -24.32 19.43
C ILE A 22 -5.22 -23.47 20.55
N SER A 23 -4.74 -22.27 20.25
CA SER A 23 -4.24 -21.32 21.25
C SER A 23 -5.31 -20.89 22.26
N MET A 24 -6.59 -20.95 21.87
CA MET A 24 -7.73 -20.72 22.75
C MET A 24 -8.20 -22.01 23.46
N ASN A 25 -7.32 -23.02 23.57
CA ASN A 25 -7.59 -24.32 24.17
C ASN A 25 -8.77 -25.08 23.54
N ALA A 26 -9.04 -24.85 22.25
CA ALA A 26 -10.01 -25.67 21.52
C ALA A 26 -9.52 -27.13 21.45
N PRO A 27 -10.45 -28.12 21.46
CA PRO A 27 -10.08 -29.52 21.42
C PRO A 27 -9.38 -29.90 20.11
N LEU A 28 -8.32 -30.69 20.25
CA LEU A 28 -7.63 -31.32 19.14
C LEU A 28 -8.47 -32.48 18.61
N LEU A 29 -8.65 -32.53 17.29
CA LEU A 29 -9.42 -33.56 16.61
C LEU A 29 -8.57 -34.81 16.32
N ILE A 30 -7.25 -34.67 16.32
CA ILE A 30 -6.32 -35.76 16.09
C ILE A 30 -5.86 -36.41 17.41
N LYS A 31 -5.68 -37.73 17.37
CA LYS A 31 -5.05 -38.50 18.45
C LYS A 31 -3.53 -38.44 18.33
N ILE A 32 -2.92 -37.32 18.74
CA ILE A 32 -1.46 -37.21 18.84
C ILE A 32 -1.03 -37.74 20.22
N GLY A 33 -0.01 -38.61 20.24
CA GLY A 33 0.59 -39.06 21.49
C GLY A 33 1.33 -37.92 22.19
N LYS A 34 1.43 -37.94 23.53
CA LYS A 34 2.15 -36.90 24.30
C LYS A 34 3.60 -36.70 23.82
N GLN A 35 4.26 -37.79 23.43
CA GLN A 35 5.62 -37.78 22.91
C GLN A 35 5.76 -36.98 21.60
N ASP A 36 4.74 -37.01 20.74
CA ASP A 36 4.78 -36.28 19.46
C ASP A 36 4.41 -34.81 19.65
N LEU A 37 3.54 -34.49 20.62
CA LEU A 37 3.26 -33.10 21.04
C LEU A 37 4.50 -32.42 21.66
N GLU A 38 5.28 -33.16 22.44
CA GLU A 38 6.55 -32.67 23.01
C GLU A 38 7.58 -32.37 21.91
N LYS A 39 7.71 -33.21 20.88
CA LYS A 39 8.62 -32.96 19.75
C LYS A 39 8.32 -31.65 19.01
N ILE A 40 7.05 -31.28 18.92
CA ILE A 40 6.62 -30.03 18.26
C ILE A 40 6.48 -28.86 19.24
N ASN A 41 6.92 -29.02 20.50
CA ASN A 41 6.87 -28.00 21.55
C ASN A 41 5.47 -27.41 21.77
N TYR A 42 4.42 -28.20 21.53
CA TYR A 42 3.02 -27.74 21.63
C TYR A 42 2.70 -26.49 20.77
N ASP A 43 3.43 -26.30 19.66
CA ASP A 43 3.19 -25.19 18.74
C ASP A 43 1.84 -25.36 18.03
N ALA A 44 0.93 -24.42 18.28
CA ALA A 44 -0.41 -24.42 17.71
C ALA A 44 -0.42 -24.46 16.18
N LEU A 45 0.58 -23.85 15.52
CA LEU A 45 0.65 -23.79 14.06
C LEU A 45 1.02 -25.15 13.47
N LYS A 46 1.97 -25.85 14.10
CA LYS A 46 2.35 -27.22 13.71
C LYS A 46 1.22 -28.21 13.98
N ILE A 47 0.51 -28.06 15.09
CA ILE A 47 -0.65 -28.90 15.40
C ILE A 47 -1.75 -28.69 14.34
N ALA A 48 -2.04 -27.45 13.98
CA ALA A 48 -2.99 -27.14 12.91
C ALA A 48 -2.57 -27.73 11.55
N GLU A 49 -1.28 -27.73 11.23
CA GLU A 49 -0.75 -28.34 10.01
C GLU A 49 -0.94 -29.86 10.00
N VAL A 50 -0.65 -30.52 11.13
CA VAL A 50 -0.87 -31.97 11.28
C VAL A 50 -2.34 -32.33 11.13
N GLU A 51 -3.25 -31.54 11.72
CA GLU A 51 -4.70 -31.75 11.56
C GLU A 51 -5.20 -31.52 10.14
N LEU A 52 -4.72 -30.46 9.48
CA LEU A 52 -5.07 -30.19 8.09
C LEU A 52 -4.58 -31.31 7.16
N ASN A 53 -3.35 -31.79 7.37
CA ASN A 53 -2.76 -32.87 6.57
C ASN A 53 -3.44 -34.22 6.80
N SER A 54 -4.11 -34.39 7.95
CA SER A 54 -4.87 -35.60 8.27
C SER A 54 -6.31 -35.56 7.75
N GLU A 55 -6.71 -34.50 7.03
CA GLU A 55 -8.06 -34.30 6.45
C GLU A 55 -9.22 -34.39 7.46
N ILE A 56 -8.95 -34.17 8.76
CA ILE A 56 -9.97 -34.31 9.82
C ILE A 56 -10.75 -33.02 10.09
N LEU A 57 -10.29 -31.89 9.57
CA LEU A 57 -10.90 -30.58 9.84
C LEU A 57 -12.25 -30.48 9.12
N PRO A 58 -13.37 -30.27 9.84
CA PRO A 58 -14.69 -30.13 9.24
C PRO A 58 -14.88 -28.70 8.70
N ILE A 59 -14.18 -28.38 7.62
CA ILE A 59 -14.16 -27.04 7.01
C ILE A 59 -14.74 -27.07 5.60
N SER A 60 -15.40 -25.99 5.22
CA SER A 60 -15.90 -25.79 3.86
C SER A 60 -15.57 -24.37 3.41
N ILE A 61 -15.05 -24.23 2.20
CA ILE A 61 -14.65 -22.92 1.65
C ILE A 61 -15.72 -22.42 0.70
N LYS A 62 -16.25 -21.22 0.99
CA LYS A 62 -17.12 -20.51 0.06
C LYS A 62 -16.28 -19.66 -0.88
N ARG A 63 -16.35 -19.96 -2.19
CA ARG A 63 -15.65 -19.21 -3.26
C ARG A 63 -16.67 -18.34 -4.03
N PRO A 64 -17.01 -17.14 -3.55
CA PRO A 64 -17.95 -16.28 -4.26
C PRO A 64 -17.31 -15.73 -5.54
N PHE A 65 -18.01 -15.87 -6.66
CA PHE A 65 -17.65 -15.15 -7.88
C PHE A 65 -18.01 -13.66 -7.74
N PRO A 66 -17.28 -12.77 -8.44
CA PRO A 66 -17.64 -11.37 -8.48
C PRO A 66 -19.07 -11.21 -9.00
N GLN A 67 -19.91 -10.51 -8.24
CA GLN A 67 -21.27 -10.17 -8.65
C GLN A 67 -21.31 -8.72 -9.10
N LYS A 68 -22.06 -8.46 -10.18
CA LYS A 68 -22.28 -7.10 -10.66
C LYS A 68 -23.19 -6.38 -9.66
N LYS A 69 -22.66 -5.33 -9.02
CA LYS A 69 -23.43 -4.46 -8.14
C LYS A 69 -23.98 -3.29 -8.95
N GLU A 70 -25.30 -3.16 -9.08
CA GLU A 70 -25.95 -2.02 -9.75
C GLU A 70 -25.96 -0.76 -8.86
N GLU A 71 -24.87 -0.49 -8.16
CA GLU A 71 -24.75 0.75 -7.39
C GLU A 71 -24.15 1.84 -8.27
N ARG A 72 -24.80 3.01 -8.28
CA ARG A 72 -24.18 4.23 -8.82
C ARG A 72 -22.92 4.50 -8.01
N LEU A 73 -21.75 4.42 -8.66
CA LEU A 73 -20.48 4.80 -8.06
C LEU A 73 -20.65 6.19 -7.45
N LYS A 74 -20.54 6.28 -6.12
CA LYS A 74 -20.47 7.57 -5.43
C LYS A 74 -19.14 8.17 -5.82
N ARG A 75 -19.13 9.03 -6.85
CA ARG A 75 -17.96 9.87 -7.13
C ARG A 75 -17.61 10.57 -5.83
N ALA A 76 -16.34 10.49 -5.41
CA ALA A 76 -15.86 11.30 -4.30
C ALA A 76 -16.28 12.74 -4.60
N ALA A 77 -16.91 13.41 -3.64
CA ALA A 77 -17.26 14.81 -3.78
C ALA A 77 -15.96 15.61 -3.84
N VAL A 78 -15.40 15.76 -5.03
CA VAL A 78 -14.35 16.75 -5.26
C VAL A 78 -15.04 18.08 -4.96
N ARG A 79 -14.57 18.77 -3.91
CA ARG A 79 -15.00 20.14 -3.62
C ARG A 79 -14.60 20.98 -4.82
N LYS A 80 -15.54 21.20 -5.75
CA LYS A 80 -15.36 22.16 -6.82
C LYS A 80 -15.28 23.52 -6.15
N MET A 81 -14.06 24.06 -6.05
CA MET A 81 -13.85 25.48 -5.79
C MET A 81 -14.59 26.25 -6.89
N SER A 82 -15.26 27.35 -6.56
CA SER A 82 -15.82 28.24 -7.59
C SER A 82 -14.68 28.91 -8.33
N ASP A 83 -14.85 29.19 -9.62
CA ASP A 83 -13.83 29.79 -10.48
C ASP A 83 -13.28 31.11 -9.87
N GLN A 84 -14.12 31.88 -9.16
CA GLN A 84 -13.71 33.08 -8.41
C GLN A 84 -12.68 32.80 -7.31
N SER A 85 -12.90 31.74 -6.52
CA SER A 85 -12.00 31.36 -5.43
C SER A 85 -10.68 30.75 -5.91
N VAL A 86 -10.62 30.33 -7.17
CA VAL A 86 -9.38 29.89 -7.83
C VAL A 86 -8.61 31.13 -8.28
N GLN A 87 -9.27 32.07 -8.97
CA GLN A 87 -8.68 33.32 -9.42
C GLN A 87 -8.12 34.18 -8.27
N GLU A 88 -8.83 34.27 -7.14
CA GLU A 88 -8.36 35.01 -5.96
C GLU A 88 -7.08 34.39 -5.36
N LYS A 89 -6.96 33.06 -5.40
CA LYS A 89 -5.75 32.38 -4.91
C LYS A 89 -4.60 32.52 -5.87
N GLU A 90 -4.86 32.40 -7.17
CA GLU A 90 -3.86 32.62 -8.22
C GLU A 90 -3.32 34.06 -8.17
N ALA A 91 -4.19 35.07 -8.04
CA ALA A 91 -3.77 36.47 -7.92
C ALA A 91 -2.98 36.75 -6.63
N ALA A 92 -3.36 36.11 -5.52
CA ALA A 92 -2.61 36.21 -4.26
C ALA A 92 -1.22 35.56 -4.39
N GLU A 93 -1.14 34.38 -4.99
CA GLU A 93 0.11 33.65 -5.23
C GLU A 93 1.03 34.42 -6.20
N GLU A 94 0.48 35.00 -7.27
CA GLU A 94 1.23 35.90 -8.16
C GLU A 94 1.81 37.10 -7.41
N SER A 95 1.03 37.73 -6.52
CA SER A 95 1.53 38.86 -5.72
C SER A 95 2.62 38.46 -4.73
N GLU A 96 2.52 37.27 -4.14
CA GLU A 96 3.51 36.72 -3.20
C GLU A 96 4.81 36.35 -3.92
N ILE A 97 4.73 35.82 -5.15
CA ILE A 97 5.90 35.54 -6.00
C ILE A 97 6.60 36.84 -6.40
N VAL A 98 5.85 37.88 -6.74
CA VAL A 98 6.41 39.20 -7.11
C VAL A 98 7.04 39.90 -5.91
N GLU A 99 6.40 39.86 -4.73
CA GLU A 99 6.93 40.42 -3.49
C GLU A 99 8.14 39.63 -2.96
N GLY A 100 8.12 38.31 -3.14
CA GLY A 100 9.20 37.40 -2.75
C GLY A 100 10.52 37.64 -3.49
N GLY A 101 10.52 38.30 -4.66
CA GLY A 101 11.69 38.94 -5.26
C GLY A 101 12.89 38.04 -5.68
N GLU A 102 12.90 36.76 -5.33
CA GLU A 102 14.05 35.86 -5.55
C GLU A 102 14.39 35.66 -7.04
N ILE A 103 13.43 35.85 -7.94
CA ILE A 103 13.60 35.60 -9.38
C ILE A 103 14.25 36.79 -10.11
N MET A 104 14.07 38.02 -9.60
CA MET A 104 14.64 39.24 -10.21
C MET A 104 16.08 39.49 -9.74
N GLU A 105 16.45 38.95 -8.57
CA GLU A 105 17.81 39.02 -8.01
C GLU A 105 18.81 38.13 -8.77
N LEU A 106 18.34 37.07 -9.44
CA LEU A 106 19.19 36.11 -10.19
C LEU A 106 19.64 36.58 -11.59
N ALA A 107 19.16 37.73 -12.08
CA ALA A 107 19.47 38.23 -13.43
C ALA A 107 20.06 39.65 -13.37
N THR A 108 21.29 39.76 -12.86
CA THR A 108 22.09 40.97 -13.05
C THR A 108 22.86 40.90 -14.37
N PRO A 109 22.70 41.86 -15.31
CA PRO A 109 23.50 41.92 -16.55
C PRO A 109 25.01 42.06 -16.34
N VAL A 110 25.45 42.28 -15.09
CA VAL A 110 26.85 42.42 -14.70
C VAL A 110 27.57 41.06 -14.68
N ASP A 111 26.83 39.94 -14.57
CA ASP A 111 27.40 38.59 -14.63
C ASP A 111 27.72 38.12 -16.07
N GLU A 112 27.43 38.95 -17.09
CA GLU A 112 27.66 38.69 -18.52
C GLU A 112 28.79 39.54 -19.15
N TYR A 113 29.74 40.08 -18.35
CA TYR A 113 30.97 40.66 -18.91
C TYR A 113 32.10 39.62 -18.90
N ASP A 114 32.31 38.97 -20.04
CA ASP A 114 33.54 38.23 -20.35
C ASP A 114 34.66 39.27 -20.60
N GLU A 115 35.79 39.14 -19.89
CA GLU A 115 36.91 40.10 -19.79
C GLU A 115 37.76 40.19 -21.08
N SER A 116 37.22 39.82 -22.25
CA SER A 116 38.01 39.40 -23.41
C SER A 116 37.82 40.19 -24.71
N GLU A 117 37.26 41.40 -24.70
CA GLU A 117 37.20 42.24 -25.92
C GLU A 117 37.81 43.64 -25.72
N GLU A 118 39.11 43.76 -25.99
CA GLU A 118 39.71 45.07 -26.31
C GLU A 118 39.25 45.52 -27.72
N PRO A 119 38.85 46.79 -27.90
CA PRO A 119 38.46 47.29 -29.22
C PRO A 119 39.70 47.64 -30.03
N GLU A 120 39.94 46.91 -31.14
CA GLU A 120 40.90 47.34 -32.16
C GLU A 120 40.45 48.69 -32.76
N SER A 121 41.39 49.62 -32.79
CA SER A 121 41.26 50.91 -33.45
C SER A 121 41.30 50.75 -34.96
N GLU A 122 40.22 51.08 -35.67
CA GLU A 122 40.30 51.41 -37.09
C GLU A 122 40.10 52.91 -37.30
N SER A 123 41.12 53.47 -37.93
CA SER A 123 41.26 54.82 -38.43
C SER A 123 40.41 55.06 -39.68
N GLU A 124 39.74 56.21 -39.75
CA GLU A 124 39.57 57.02 -40.97
C GLU A 124 39.31 58.49 -40.61
#